data_AF-A0A414SA54-F1
#
_entry.id   AF-A0A414SA54-F1
#
_cell.length_a   1.000
_cell.length_b   1.000
_cell.length_c   1.000
_cell.angle_alpha   90.00
_cell.angle_beta   90.00
_cell.angle_gamma   90.00
#
_symmetry.space_group_name_H-M   'P 1'
#
loop_
_entity.id
_entity.type
_entity.pdbx_description
1 polymer ?
#
loop_
_entity_poly.entity_id
_entity_poly.type
_entity_poly.pdbx_seq_one_letter_code
_entity_poly.pdbx_strand_id
1 'polypeptide(L)'
;MLLFDQSSQCPCQTVWLIFSISYALMAYNMAYFFHLMWLDSIILLPLIILSLHRILEGHFPALYTLSLGFAILFNYYIGFMLCIFSVFYFCTLCAVQKKRLIRDFSIFFNYGLASLVAGLLSVFILLPTLKGLSGGKATFDTSLFTFSGNFSWRDFFIKFLNGCFYFKNNTVSGLPNIFCGIMILFLCILFFMNSRIGLCKKLGAGFLLVTLCLSFYFQIFNLVWHGFNPPSSFPYRYSFLFSFLLILTAWYSLEHLDAGTVKIWYPAAIAGVLIVSILVLMQKVSPGMTTGRYLLNAGIVFVSAIFLTAYIYCRKQIFIVLMSLLCMLDLTGNGIQYLSCYTYKDNSDFQTFVNDTSEVLSWIRTNDTDFYRIEKDFRQRANDPCCSTMPDCHISVLPKPHRCLIFWKP
;
A
#
# COMPACT_ATOMS: atom_id res chain seq x y z
N MET A 1 -13.62 7.79 -11.30
CA MET A 1 -13.77 8.52 -12.56
C MET A 1 -14.58 7.80 -13.64
N LEU A 2 -14.73 6.45 -13.68
CA LEU A 2 -15.88 5.78 -14.38
C LEU A 2 -16.39 4.44 -13.78
N LEU A 3 -16.00 4.08 -12.55
CA LEU A 3 -16.97 3.36 -11.69
C LEU A 3 -18.15 4.29 -11.36
N PHE A 4 -17.97 5.58 -11.63
CA PHE A 4 -18.39 6.70 -10.87
C PHE A 4 -18.52 7.83 -11.87
N ASP A 5 -19.78 8.13 -12.21
CA ASP A 5 -20.18 9.03 -13.29
C ASP A 5 -19.63 10.43 -13.02
N GLN A 6 -19.15 11.14 -14.05
CA GLN A 6 -18.87 12.57 -13.90
C GLN A 6 -20.21 13.30 -13.93
N SER A 7 -20.87 13.41 -12.78
CA SER A 7 -21.99 14.33 -12.66
C SER A 7 -21.48 15.75 -12.92
N SER A 8 -22.21 16.51 -13.73
CA SER A 8 -21.94 17.86 -14.26
C SER A 8 -21.84 18.98 -13.22
N GLN A 9 -21.56 18.66 -11.96
CA GLN A 9 -21.21 19.60 -10.91
C GLN A 9 -19.79 19.26 -10.45
N CYS A 10 -18.80 20.04 -10.88
CA CYS A 10 -17.44 19.92 -10.34
C CYS A 10 -17.53 19.92 -8.81
N PRO A 11 -17.22 18.81 -8.11
CA PRO A 11 -17.10 18.87 -6.67
C PRO A 11 -16.04 19.92 -6.34
N CYS A 12 -16.30 20.70 -5.29
CA CYS A 12 -15.34 21.68 -4.81
C CYS A 12 -13.97 21.01 -4.67
N GLN A 13 -12.93 21.54 -5.34
CA GLN A 13 -11.58 20.94 -5.39
C GLN A 13 -11.05 20.59 -3.98
N THR A 14 -11.49 21.33 -2.96
CA THR A 14 -11.21 21.10 -1.54
C THR A 14 -11.59 19.70 -1.04
N VAL A 15 -12.62 19.06 -1.61
CA VAL A 15 -13.04 17.68 -1.25
C VAL A 15 -11.91 16.68 -1.47
N TRP A 16 -11.02 16.96 -2.42
CA TRP A 16 -9.95 16.05 -2.82
C TRP A 16 -8.87 15.96 -1.74
N LEU A 17 -8.75 16.97 -0.87
CA LEU A 17 -7.77 17.01 0.21
C LEU A 17 -7.89 15.81 1.14
N ILE A 18 -9.12 15.44 1.54
CA ILE A 18 -9.39 14.29 2.41
C ILE A 18 -8.75 13.01 1.84
N PHE A 19 -8.98 12.75 0.55
CA PHE A 19 -8.57 11.51 -0.10
C PHE A 19 -7.08 11.51 -0.43
N SER A 20 -6.52 12.66 -0.82
CA SER A 20 -5.08 12.81 -1.04
C SER A 20 -4.29 12.64 0.26
N ILE A 21 -4.75 13.22 1.37
CA ILE A 21 -4.13 13.04 2.70
C ILE A 21 -4.22 11.56 3.12
N SER A 22 -5.38 10.94 2.93
CA SER A 22 -5.58 9.50 3.23
C SER A 22 -4.66 8.61 2.41
N TYR A 23 -4.46 8.91 1.13
CA TYR A 23 -3.59 8.15 0.26
C TYR A 23 -2.11 8.33 0.61
N ALA A 24 -1.70 9.56 0.90
CA ALA A 24 -0.32 9.87 1.29
C ALA A 24 0.05 9.23 2.64
N LEU A 25 -0.86 9.29 3.62
CA LEU A 25 -0.59 8.88 5.01
C LEU A 25 -1.19 7.53 5.40
N MET A 26 -1.67 6.71 4.45
CA MET A 26 -2.18 5.37 4.76
C MET A 26 -1.11 4.52 5.47
N ALA A 27 -1.56 3.56 6.27
CA ALA A 27 -0.69 2.72 7.09
C ALA A 27 0.37 1.98 6.29
N TYR A 28 0.11 1.61 5.03
CA TYR A 28 1.15 1.03 4.17
C TYR A 28 2.35 1.97 4.03
N ASN A 29 2.12 3.23 3.67
CA ASN A 29 3.20 4.20 3.47
C ASN A 29 3.93 4.48 4.78
N MET A 30 3.21 4.52 5.90
CA MET A 30 3.83 4.70 7.23
C MET A 30 4.60 3.47 7.71
N ALA A 31 4.16 2.26 7.35
CA ALA A 31 4.87 1.03 7.68
C ALA A 31 6.15 0.83 6.88
N TYR A 32 6.19 1.38 5.67
CA TYR A 32 7.25 1.12 4.70
C TYR A 32 7.93 2.40 4.23
N PHE A 33 7.87 3.48 5.04
CA PHE A 33 8.43 4.79 4.67
C PHE A 33 9.94 4.72 4.34
N PHE A 34 10.66 3.78 4.94
CA PHE A 34 12.09 3.54 4.71
C PHE A 34 12.37 2.65 3.49
N HIS A 35 11.35 2.06 2.86
CA HIS A 35 11.47 1.30 1.61
C HIS A 35 11.06 2.18 0.42
N LEU A 36 11.88 3.20 0.12
CA LEU A 36 11.62 4.20 -0.92
C LEU A 36 11.26 3.56 -2.27
N MET A 37 11.97 2.50 -2.66
CA MET A 37 11.72 1.77 -3.91
C MET A 37 10.30 1.20 -4.06
N TRP A 38 9.56 0.97 -2.97
CA TRP A 38 8.17 0.52 -3.04
C TRP A 38 7.20 1.70 -3.24
N LEU A 39 7.52 2.85 -2.66
CA LEU A 39 6.66 4.04 -2.70
C LEU A 39 6.55 4.64 -4.11
N ASP A 40 7.61 4.56 -4.91
CA ASP A 40 7.61 5.09 -6.28
C ASP A 40 6.53 4.44 -7.17
N SER A 41 6.35 3.12 -7.03
CA SER A 41 5.28 2.39 -7.74
C SER A 41 3.88 2.76 -7.25
N ILE A 42 3.75 3.12 -5.97
CA ILE A 42 2.46 3.48 -5.36
C ILE A 42 2.00 4.85 -5.85
N ILE A 43 2.91 5.80 -6.07
CA ILE A 43 2.58 7.10 -6.66
C ILE A 43 1.88 6.93 -8.03
N LEU A 44 2.22 5.88 -8.77
CA LEU A 44 1.67 5.61 -10.11
C LEU A 44 0.31 4.92 -10.10
N LEU A 45 -0.13 4.30 -8.99
CA LEU A 45 -1.40 3.57 -8.93
C LEU A 45 -2.62 4.44 -9.33
N PRO A 46 -2.82 5.67 -8.83
CA PRO A 46 -3.93 6.51 -9.26
C PRO A 46 -3.93 6.79 -10.77
N LEU A 47 -2.74 6.93 -11.39
CA LEU A 47 -2.61 7.11 -12.84
C LEU A 47 -2.93 5.84 -13.61
N ILE A 48 -2.49 4.68 -13.13
CA ILE A 48 -2.85 3.38 -13.70
C ILE A 48 -4.36 3.23 -13.69
N ILE A 49 -5.02 3.51 -12.56
CA ILE A 49 -6.47 3.39 -12.46
C ILE A 49 -7.19 4.39 -13.34
N LEU A 50 -6.77 5.66 -13.37
CA LEU A 50 -7.31 6.68 -14.27
C LEU A 50 -7.20 6.24 -15.75
N SER A 51 -6.04 5.70 -16.14
CA SER A 51 -5.81 5.28 -17.51
C SER A 51 -6.65 4.08 -17.94
N LEU A 52 -6.96 3.15 -17.03
CA LEU A 52 -7.93 2.08 -17.31
C LEU A 52 -9.30 2.64 -17.67
N HIS A 53 -9.79 3.66 -16.94
CA HIS A 53 -11.04 4.35 -17.30
C HIS A 53 -10.96 4.94 -18.71
N ARG A 54 -9.86 5.64 -19.03
CA ARG A 54 -9.65 6.25 -20.35
C ARG A 54 -9.63 5.22 -21.48
N ILE A 55 -9.07 4.03 -21.25
CA ILE A 55 -9.08 2.94 -22.25
C ILE A 55 -10.52 2.50 -22.56
N LEU A 56 -11.39 2.42 -21.55
CA LEU A 56 -12.80 2.04 -21.77
C LEU A 56 -13.62 3.11 -22.49
N GLU A 57 -13.20 4.37 -22.41
CA GLU A 57 -13.74 5.50 -23.20
C GLU A 57 -13.23 5.49 -24.65
N GLY A 58 -12.30 4.59 -24.99
CA GLY A 58 -11.71 4.49 -26.33
C GLY A 58 -10.50 5.40 -26.55
N HIS A 59 -9.94 6.01 -25.50
CA HIS A 59 -8.72 6.79 -25.63
C HIS A 59 -7.48 5.92 -25.84
N PHE A 60 -6.45 6.52 -26.45
CA PHE A 60 -5.17 5.86 -26.68
C PHE A 60 -4.49 5.42 -25.36
N PRO A 61 -4.01 4.17 -25.23
CA PRO A 61 -3.60 3.58 -23.96
C PRO A 61 -2.21 4.03 -23.46
N ALA A 62 -1.56 5.04 -24.06
CA ALA A 62 -0.21 5.47 -23.69
C ALA A 62 -0.02 5.76 -22.20
N LEU A 63 -0.98 6.43 -21.56
CA LEU A 63 -0.89 6.73 -20.13
C LEU A 63 -0.84 5.45 -19.29
N TYR A 64 -1.61 4.42 -19.68
CA TYR A 64 -1.59 3.12 -19.02
C TYR A 64 -0.26 2.41 -19.25
N THR A 65 0.19 2.35 -20.51
CA THR A 65 1.46 1.71 -20.88
C THR A 65 2.64 2.32 -20.10
N LEU A 66 2.73 3.64 -20.07
CA LEU A 66 3.82 4.35 -19.41
C LEU A 66 3.73 4.24 -17.88
N SER A 67 2.56 4.45 -17.29
CA SER A 67 2.41 4.38 -15.82
C SER A 67 2.64 2.96 -15.29
N LEU A 68 2.14 1.93 -15.96
CA LEU A 68 2.40 0.55 -15.56
C LEU A 68 3.86 0.15 -15.83
N GLY A 69 4.41 0.56 -16.98
CA GLY A 69 5.81 0.29 -17.35
C GLY A 69 6.78 0.88 -16.34
N PHE A 70 6.61 2.15 -15.96
CA PHE A 70 7.41 2.78 -14.91
C PHE A 70 7.22 2.12 -13.55
N ALA A 71 6.01 1.69 -13.19
CA ALA A 71 5.81 0.96 -11.94
C ALA A 71 6.59 -0.36 -11.90
N ILE A 72 6.60 -1.12 -13.01
CA ILE A 72 7.42 -2.33 -13.14
C ILE A 72 8.91 -1.99 -13.11
N LEU A 73 9.32 -0.89 -13.74
CA LEU A 73 10.71 -0.46 -13.80
C LEU A 73 11.25 -0.08 -12.42
N PHE A 74 10.51 0.74 -11.66
CA PHE A 74 10.87 1.16 -10.30
C PHE A 74 10.94 -0.04 -9.37
N ASN A 75 10.00 -0.97 -9.51
CA ASN A 75 10.00 -2.17 -8.71
C ASN A 75 9.26 -3.32 -9.39
N TYR A 76 10.00 -4.31 -9.91
CA TYR A 76 9.37 -5.45 -10.59
C TYR A 76 8.38 -6.21 -9.68
N TYR A 77 8.60 -6.19 -8.36
CA TYR A 77 7.79 -6.91 -7.40
C TYR A 77 6.45 -6.22 -7.12
N ILE A 78 6.45 -4.91 -6.82
CA ILE A 78 5.21 -4.13 -6.69
C ILE A 78 4.53 -3.98 -8.06
N GLY A 79 5.30 -3.83 -9.14
CA GLY A 79 4.81 -3.83 -10.51
C GLY A 79 4.05 -5.10 -10.87
N PHE A 80 4.53 -6.27 -10.46
CA PHE A 80 3.80 -7.54 -10.61
C PHE A 80 2.44 -7.51 -9.90
N MET A 81 2.39 -7.01 -8.66
CA MET A 81 1.12 -6.85 -7.93
C MET A 81 0.17 -5.88 -8.64
N LEU A 82 0.69 -4.78 -9.19
CA LEU A 82 -0.09 -3.81 -9.97
C LEU A 82 -0.61 -4.42 -11.27
N CYS A 83 0.16 -5.30 -11.93
CA CYS A 83 -0.31 -6.04 -13.12
C CYS A 83 -1.53 -6.88 -12.78
N ILE A 84 -1.44 -7.74 -11.75
CA ILE A 84 -2.56 -8.57 -11.27
C ILE A 84 -3.77 -7.71 -10.94
N PHE A 85 -3.56 -6.65 -10.16
CA PHE A 85 -4.63 -5.74 -9.77
C PHE A 85 -5.29 -5.07 -10.96
N SER A 86 -4.51 -4.65 -11.95
CA SER A 86 -5.04 -4.01 -13.15
C SER A 86 -5.99 -4.93 -13.92
N VAL A 87 -5.72 -6.23 -13.96
CA VAL A 87 -6.61 -7.23 -14.59
C VAL A 87 -7.92 -7.33 -13.83
N PHE A 88 -7.88 -7.52 -12.51
CA PHE A 88 -9.09 -7.57 -11.69
C PHE A 88 -9.91 -6.28 -11.79
N TYR A 89 -9.25 -5.13 -11.75
CA TYR A 89 -9.89 -3.82 -11.84
C TYR A 89 -10.52 -3.61 -13.22
N PHE A 90 -9.79 -3.91 -14.30
CA PHE A 90 -10.28 -3.78 -15.68
C PHE A 90 -11.48 -4.69 -15.93
N CYS A 91 -11.40 -5.97 -15.55
CA CYS A 91 -12.52 -6.91 -15.66
C CYS A 91 -13.75 -6.42 -14.88
N THR A 92 -13.55 -5.93 -13.66
CA THR A 92 -14.64 -5.36 -12.85
C THR A 92 -15.27 -4.14 -13.54
N LEU A 93 -14.44 -3.27 -14.11
CA LEU A 93 -14.91 -2.07 -14.79
C LEU A 93 -15.72 -2.42 -16.05
N CYS A 94 -15.24 -3.37 -16.85
CA CYS A 94 -15.98 -3.90 -18.00
C CYS A 94 -17.33 -4.51 -17.59
N ALA A 95 -17.36 -5.27 -16.49
CA ALA A 95 -18.59 -5.87 -15.98
C ALA A 95 -19.60 -4.81 -15.51
N VAL A 96 -19.15 -3.80 -14.76
CA VAL A 96 -20.00 -2.70 -14.28
C VAL A 96 -20.56 -1.88 -15.44
N GLN A 97 -19.75 -1.61 -16.47
CA GLN A 97 -20.16 -0.87 -17.67
C GLN A 97 -20.84 -1.75 -18.73
N LYS A 98 -21.08 -3.04 -18.44
CA LYS A 98 -21.72 -4.00 -19.35
C LYS A 98 -21.03 -4.07 -20.73
N LYS A 99 -19.71 -3.89 -20.77
CA LYS A 99 -18.90 -4.10 -21.98
C LYS A 99 -18.85 -5.59 -22.30
N ARG A 100 -18.92 -5.95 -23.59
CA ARG A 100 -18.95 -7.35 -24.05
C ARG A 100 -17.71 -7.63 -24.89
N LEU A 101 -17.00 -8.70 -24.58
CA LEU A 101 -15.74 -9.07 -25.25
C LEU A 101 -15.84 -9.08 -26.79
N ILE A 102 -16.91 -9.67 -27.32
CA ILE A 102 -17.11 -9.80 -28.77
C ILE A 102 -17.39 -8.44 -29.43
N ARG A 103 -18.20 -7.60 -28.78
CA ARG A 103 -18.62 -6.30 -29.33
C ARG A 103 -17.58 -5.20 -29.14
N ASP A 104 -16.87 -5.26 -28.02
CA ASP A 104 -15.92 -4.25 -27.56
C ASP A 104 -14.47 -4.76 -27.65
N PHE A 105 -14.20 -5.69 -28.58
CA PHE A 105 -12.92 -6.40 -28.72
C PHE A 105 -11.71 -5.44 -28.77
N SER A 106 -11.84 -4.32 -29.46
CA SER A 106 -10.79 -3.29 -29.55
C SER A 106 -10.32 -2.80 -28.17
N ILE A 107 -11.23 -2.67 -27.19
CA ILE A 107 -10.88 -2.24 -25.82
C ILE A 107 -10.01 -3.31 -25.14
N PHE A 108 -10.40 -4.59 -25.26
CA PHE A 108 -9.65 -5.71 -24.68
C PHE A 108 -8.30 -5.90 -25.35
N PHE A 109 -8.26 -5.79 -26.68
CA PHE A 109 -7.03 -5.86 -27.46
C PHE A 109 -6.08 -4.71 -27.11
N ASN A 110 -6.58 -3.46 -27.05
CA ASN A 110 -5.78 -2.30 -26.68
C ASN A 110 -5.24 -2.41 -25.26
N TYR A 111 -6.06 -2.86 -24.30
CA TYR A 111 -5.59 -3.13 -22.94
C TYR A 111 -4.50 -4.19 -22.94
N GLY A 112 -4.74 -5.36 -23.55
CA GLY A 112 -3.77 -6.46 -23.57
C GLY A 112 -2.45 -6.10 -24.25
N LEU A 113 -2.51 -5.43 -25.41
CA LEU A 113 -1.33 -4.94 -26.11
C LEU A 113 -0.59 -3.89 -25.28
N ALA A 114 -1.31 -2.96 -24.66
CA ALA A 114 -0.70 -1.95 -23.81
C ALA A 114 -0.04 -2.54 -22.56
N SER A 115 -0.63 -3.57 -21.94
CA SER A 115 -0.03 -4.31 -20.82
C SER A 115 1.23 -5.05 -21.25
N LEU A 116 1.21 -5.68 -22.44
CA LEU A 116 2.39 -6.36 -22.98
C LEU A 116 3.53 -5.38 -23.24
N VAL A 117 3.24 -4.24 -23.90
CA VAL A 117 4.23 -3.19 -24.14
C VAL A 117 4.77 -2.63 -22.82
N ALA A 118 3.92 -2.43 -21.80
CA ALA A 118 4.35 -1.97 -20.49
C ALA A 118 5.38 -2.91 -19.84
N GLY A 119 5.18 -4.23 -19.94
CA GLY A 119 6.16 -5.21 -19.46
C GLY A 119 7.46 -5.19 -20.28
N LEU A 120 7.36 -5.05 -21.60
CA LEU A 120 8.50 -4.97 -22.50
C LEU A 120 9.36 -3.72 -22.29
N LEU A 121 8.78 -2.60 -21.85
CA LEU A 121 9.55 -1.40 -21.48
C LEU A 121 10.60 -1.66 -20.40
N SER A 122 10.38 -2.68 -19.55
CA SER A 122 11.27 -3.03 -18.44
C SER A 122 12.06 -4.33 -18.69
N VAL A 123 12.05 -4.85 -19.93
CA VAL A 123 12.63 -6.17 -20.28
C VAL A 123 14.11 -6.28 -19.96
N PHE A 124 14.87 -5.19 -20.11
CA PHE A 124 16.31 -5.14 -19.85
C PHE A 124 16.66 -5.33 -18.37
N ILE A 125 15.73 -5.05 -17.45
CA ILE A 125 15.87 -5.37 -16.02
C ILE A 125 15.25 -6.75 -15.71
N LEU A 126 14.11 -7.06 -16.32
CA LEU A 126 13.39 -8.30 -16.05
C LEU A 126 14.18 -9.54 -16.48
N LEU A 127 14.84 -9.54 -17.64
CA LEU A 127 15.60 -10.71 -18.12
C LEU A 127 16.79 -11.07 -17.20
N PRO A 128 17.69 -10.14 -16.80
CA PRO A 128 18.72 -10.44 -15.82
C PRO A 128 18.14 -10.89 -14.48
N THR A 129 17.04 -10.26 -14.03
CA THR A 129 16.38 -10.62 -12.77
C THR A 129 15.84 -12.04 -12.79
N LEU A 130 15.18 -12.44 -13.87
CA LEU A 130 14.68 -13.81 -14.06
C LEU A 130 15.82 -14.83 -14.03
N LYS A 131 16.94 -14.55 -14.72
CA LYS A 131 18.14 -15.40 -14.70
C LYS A 131 18.79 -15.47 -13.31
N GLY A 132 18.78 -14.38 -12.56
CA GLY A 132 19.26 -14.36 -11.17
C GLY A 132 18.37 -15.17 -10.22
N LEU A 133 17.04 -15.11 -10.42
CA LEU A 133 16.08 -15.83 -9.59
C LEU A 133 16.03 -17.34 -9.90
N SER A 134 16.35 -17.74 -11.14
CA SER A 134 16.34 -19.17 -11.53
C SER A 134 17.33 -20.03 -10.75
N GLY A 135 18.35 -19.44 -10.12
CA GLY A 135 19.32 -20.14 -9.28
C GLY A 135 18.86 -20.45 -7.85
N GLY A 136 17.64 -20.07 -7.44
CA GLY A 136 17.15 -20.37 -6.09
C GLY A 136 15.66 -20.16 -5.85
N LYS A 137 15.14 -18.94 -6.05
CA LYS A 137 13.74 -18.59 -5.72
C LYS A 137 12.70 -18.95 -6.80
N ALA A 138 13.13 -19.53 -7.92
CA ALA A 138 12.21 -19.94 -8.99
C ALA A 138 11.62 -21.33 -8.78
N THR A 139 12.06 -22.09 -7.78
CA THR A 139 11.47 -23.39 -7.45
C THR A 139 10.18 -23.20 -6.66
N PHE A 140 9.12 -23.88 -7.09
CA PHE A 140 7.83 -23.85 -6.41
C PHE A 140 7.76 -24.99 -5.39
N ASP A 141 7.50 -24.66 -4.14
CA ASP A 141 7.16 -25.63 -3.12
C ASP A 141 5.65 -25.79 -3.05
N THR A 142 5.13 -26.86 -3.67
CA THR A 142 3.70 -27.15 -3.70
C THR A 142 3.13 -27.48 -2.33
N SER A 143 3.96 -27.83 -1.34
CA SER A 143 3.49 -28.06 0.03
C SER A 143 2.94 -26.79 0.68
N LEU A 144 3.31 -25.61 0.17
CA LEU A 144 2.82 -24.32 0.62
C LEU A 144 1.43 -23.96 0.07
N PHE A 145 0.88 -24.73 -0.87
CA PHE A 145 -0.39 -24.44 -1.54
C PHE A 145 -1.59 -24.92 -0.73
N THR A 146 -1.81 -24.27 0.41
CA THR A 146 -2.88 -24.61 1.36
C THR A 146 -4.00 -23.57 1.36
N PHE A 147 -5.23 -24.03 1.63
CA PHE A 147 -6.39 -23.17 1.90
C PHE A 147 -6.52 -22.82 3.40
N SER A 148 -5.40 -22.75 4.12
CA SER A 148 -5.36 -22.33 5.51
C SER A 148 -5.52 -20.81 5.64
N GLY A 149 -6.18 -20.38 6.72
CA GLY A 149 -6.27 -18.98 7.09
C GLY A 149 -4.97 -18.49 7.75
N ASN A 150 -4.44 -17.36 7.29
CA ASN A 150 -3.19 -16.77 7.79
C ASN A 150 -3.35 -16.04 9.14
N PHE A 151 -4.56 -15.62 9.48
CA PHE A 151 -4.86 -14.85 10.69
C PHE A 151 -6.31 -15.01 11.14
N SER A 152 -6.63 -14.60 12.37
CA SER A 152 -8.01 -14.48 12.82
C SER A 152 -8.67 -13.22 12.25
N TRP A 153 -9.93 -13.32 11.82
CA TRP A 153 -10.71 -12.17 11.34
C TRP A 153 -10.81 -11.04 12.38
N ARG A 154 -10.79 -11.38 13.68
CA ARG A 154 -10.79 -10.38 14.76
C ARG A 154 -9.57 -9.48 14.69
N ASP A 155 -8.38 -10.05 14.46
CA ASP A 155 -7.13 -9.29 14.42
C ASP A 155 -7.06 -8.43 13.15
N PHE A 156 -7.65 -8.91 12.05
CA PHE A 156 -7.78 -8.15 10.82
C PHE A 156 -8.70 -6.93 10.98
N PHE A 157 -9.86 -7.07 11.61
CA PHE A 157 -10.79 -5.94 11.79
C PHE A 157 -10.20 -4.82 12.65
N ILE A 158 -9.31 -5.15 13.59
CA ILE A 158 -8.61 -4.17 14.41
C ILE A 158 -7.67 -3.29 13.54
N LYS A 159 -7.17 -3.78 12.40
CA LYS A 159 -6.32 -2.99 11.48
C LYS A 159 -7.03 -1.84 10.77
N PHE A 160 -8.34 -1.73 10.92
CA PHE A 160 -9.12 -0.58 10.46
C PHE A 160 -9.14 0.58 11.48
N LEU A 161 -8.59 0.38 12.68
CA LEU A 161 -8.58 1.37 13.75
C LEU A 161 -7.21 2.02 13.89
N ASN A 162 -7.23 3.29 14.30
CA ASN A 162 -6.04 4.04 14.64
C ASN A 162 -5.31 3.36 15.81
N GLY A 163 -4.01 3.19 15.65
CA GLY A 163 -3.11 2.74 16.69
C GLY A 163 -2.96 1.23 16.78
N CYS A 164 -3.33 0.53 15.71
CA CYS A 164 -3.23 -0.91 15.61
C CYS A 164 -1.97 -1.34 14.86
N PHE A 165 -0.82 -0.74 15.20
CA PHE A 165 0.47 -1.20 14.71
C PHE A 165 1.06 -2.23 15.68
N TYR A 166 1.38 -3.40 15.15
CA TYR A 166 2.01 -4.46 15.91
C TYR A 166 3.09 -5.10 15.06
N PHE A 167 4.33 -4.81 15.43
CA PHE A 167 5.53 -5.46 14.93
C PHE A 167 6.18 -6.13 16.13
N LYS A 168 5.84 -7.39 16.41
CA LYS A 168 6.51 -8.13 17.49
C LYS A 168 7.84 -8.63 16.98
N ASN A 169 8.89 -7.83 17.13
CA ASN A 169 10.31 -8.15 16.97
C ASN A 169 10.80 -8.86 15.69
N ASN A 170 9.91 -9.29 14.78
CA ASN A 170 10.27 -10.03 13.58
C ASN A 170 9.52 -9.42 12.40
N THR A 171 10.27 -8.92 11.41
CA THR A 171 9.77 -8.50 10.09
C THR A 171 9.10 -9.63 9.31
N VAL A 172 9.12 -10.85 9.83
CA VAL A 172 8.71 -12.11 9.20
C VAL A 172 7.20 -12.37 9.32
N SER A 173 6.55 -11.93 10.39
CA SER A 173 5.11 -12.19 10.65
C SER A 173 4.37 -10.91 11.01
N GLY A 174 3.26 -10.64 10.33
CA GLY A 174 2.44 -9.45 10.55
C GLY A 174 1.12 -9.53 9.81
N LEU A 175 0.25 -8.56 10.06
CA LEU A 175 -1.05 -8.40 9.40
C LEU A 175 -0.94 -7.33 8.30
N PRO A 176 -1.85 -7.33 7.30
CA PRO A 176 -1.83 -6.34 6.23
C PRO A 176 -2.04 -4.92 6.79
N ASN A 177 -1.23 -3.97 6.31
CA ASN A 177 -1.31 -2.57 6.71
C ASN A 177 -2.37 -1.86 5.86
N ILE A 178 -3.61 -1.79 6.36
CA ILE A 178 -4.79 -1.35 5.59
C ILE A 178 -5.42 -0.03 6.06
N PHE A 179 -5.06 0.46 7.25
CA PHE A 179 -5.63 1.69 7.80
C PHE A 179 -5.41 2.88 6.86
N CYS A 180 -6.47 3.60 6.53
CA CYS A 180 -6.44 4.80 5.67
C CYS A 180 -7.32 5.93 6.23
N GLY A 181 -7.58 5.92 7.53
CA GLY A 181 -8.41 6.91 8.22
C GLY A 181 -9.80 6.38 8.54
N ILE A 182 -10.27 6.67 9.75
CA ILE A 182 -11.58 6.23 10.25
C ILE A 182 -12.71 6.84 9.43
N MET A 183 -12.54 8.10 9.02
CA MET A 183 -13.51 8.79 8.18
C MET A 183 -13.66 8.13 6.80
N ILE A 184 -12.57 7.62 6.21
CA ILE A 184 -12.62 6.87 4.95
C ILE A 184 -13.45 5.60 5.13
N LEU A 185 -13.21 4.84 6.20
CA LEU A 185 -14.00 3.65 6.51
C LEU A 185 -15.49 3.99 6.68
N PHE A 186 -15.80 5.06 7.40
CA PHE A 186 -17.18 5.51 7.60
C PHE A 186 -17.87 5.83 6.26
N LEU A 187 -17.20 6.59 5.37
CA LEU A 187 -17.69 6.89 4.04
C LEU A 187 -17.84 5.64 3.15
N CYS A 188 -16.96 4.64 3.30
CA CYS A 188 -17.08 3.35 2.60
C CYS A 188 -18.34 2.58 3.03
N ILE A 189 -18.67 2.57 4.33
CA ILE A 189 -19.89 1.93 4.82
C ILE A 189 -21.11 2.64 4.21
N LEU A 190 -21.11 3.97 4.20
CA LEU A 190 -22.17 4.77 3.58
C LEU A 190 -22.32 4.48 2.08
N PHE A 191 -21.23 4.20 1.36
CA PHE A 191 -21.28 3.84 -0.05
C PHE A 191 -22.17 2.62 -0.31
N PHE A 192 -22.03 1.56 0.49
CA PHE A 192 -22.84 0.34 0.35
C PHE A 192 -24.29 0.54 0.79
N MET A 193 -24.54 1.45 1.74
CA MET A 193 -25.89 1.75 2.23
C MET A 193 -26.66 2.75 1.36
N ASN A 194 -25.98 3.59 0.59
CA ASN A 194 -26.60 4.64 -0.22
C ASN A 194 -27.40 4.05 -1.38
N SER A 195 -28.74 4.18 -1.36
CA SER A 195 -29.64 3.65 -2.38
C SER A 195 -29.48 4.30 -3.75
N ARG A 196 -28.90 5.52 -3.83
CA ARG A 196 -28.63 6.20 -5.10
C ARG A 196 -27.49 5.56 -5.90
N ILE A 197 -26.62 4.85 -5.21
CA ILE A 197 -25.50 4.16 -5.85
C ILE A 197 -26.04 2.82 -6.38
N GLY A 198 -26.01 2.68 -7.71
CA GLY A 198 -26.52 1.49 -8.39
C GLY A 198 -25.85 0.20 -7.92
N LEU A 199 -26.62 -0.88 -7.85
CA LEU A 199 -26.18 -2.18 -7.34
C LEU A 199 -24.94 -2.71 -8.07
N CYS A 200 -24.82 -2.55 -9.38
CA CYS A 200 -23.64 -3.02 -10.12
C CYS A 200 -22.34 -2.35 -9.62
N LYS A 201 -22.37 -1.05 -9.31
CA LYS A 201 -21.20 -0.33 -8.76
C LYS A 201 -20.82 -0.86 -7.38
N LYS A 202 -21.82 -1.15 -6.54
CA LYS A 202 -21.63 -1.76 -5.22
C LYS A 202 -21.05 -3.15 -5.33
N LEU A 203 -21.61 -4.00 -6.20
CA LEU A 203 -21.11 -5.36 -6.43
C LEU A 203 -19.68 -5.34 -6.99
N GLY A 204 -19.35 -4.42 -7.89
CA GLY A 204 -17.98 -4.28 -8.42
C GLY A 204 -16.98 -3.87 -7.34
N ALA A 205 -17.29 -2.85 -6.55
CA ALA A 205 -16.44 -2.43 -5.44
C ALA A 205 -16.32 -3.52 -4.36
N GLY A 206 -17.43 -4.16 -4.02
CA GLY A 206 -17.48 -5.28 -3.07
C GLY A 206 -16.66 -6.47 -3.55
N PHE A 207 -16.75 -6.83 -4.83
CA PHE A 207 -15.95 -7.89 -5.44
C PHE A 207 -14.46 -7.62 -5.26
N LEU A 208 -13.98 -6.44 -5.64
CA LEU A 208 -12.55 -6.09 -5.52
C LEU A 208 -12.06 -6.12 -4.06
N LEU A 209 -12.85 -5.56 -3.13
CA LEU A 209 -12.51 -5.55 -1.70
C LEU A 209 -12.50 -6.98 -1.13
N VAL A 210 -13.50 -7.80 -1.45
CA VAL A 210 -13.58 -9.19 -1.01
C VAL A 210 -12.44 -10.03 -1.59
N THR A 211 -12.11 -9.87 -2.87
CA THR A 211 -10.98 -10.56 -3.50
C THR A 211 -9.67 -10.27 -2.77
N LEU A 212 -9.41 -9.01 -2.40
CA LEU A 212 -8.22 -8.66 -1.62
C LEU A 212 -8.28 -9.19 -0.18
N CYS A 213 -9.43 -9.12 0.50
CA CYS A 213 -9.61 -9.71 1.83
C CYS A 213 -9.36 -11.22 1.84
N LEU A 214 -9.92 -11.94 0.88
CA LEU A 214 -9.69 -13.38 0.71
C LEU A 214 -8.23 -13.67 0.35
N SER A 215 -7.59 -12.78 -0.42
CA SER A 215 -6.16 -12.88 -0.73
C SER A 215 -5.28 -12.74 0.51
N PHE A 216 -5.62 -11.81 1.42
CA PHE A 216 -4.91 -11.71 2.70
C PHE A 216 -5.13 -12.95 3.56
N TYR A 217 -6.36 -13.46 3.60
CA TYR A 217 -6.75 -14.54 4.49
C TYR A 217 -6.21 -15.90 4.06
N PHE A 218 -6.44 -16.33 2.81
CA PHE A 218 -6.03 -17.65 2.34
C PHE A 218 -4.56 -17.66 1.92
N GLN A 219 -3.78 -18.60 2.45
CA GLN A 219 -2.35 -18.75 2.15
C GLN A 219 -2.06 -18.86 0.65
N ILE A 220 -2.77 -19.73 -0.08
CA ILE A 220 -2.58 -19.90 -1.52
C ILE A 220 -2.77 -18.60 -2.31
N PHE A 221 -3.82 -17.83 -2.01
CA PHE A 221 -4.07 -16.57 -2.70
C PHE A 221 -3.01 -15.53 -2.35
N ASN A 222 -2.58 -15.47 -1.09
CA ASN A 222 -1.46 -14.63 -0.69
C ASN A 222 -0.18 -14.95 -1.47
N LEU A 223 0.11 -16.24 -1.69
CA LEU A 223 1.26 -16.67 -2.47
C LEU A 223 1.19 -16.22 -3.94
N VAL A 224 0.01 -16.21 -4.56
CA VAL A 224 -0.17 -15.70 -5.94
C VAL A 224 0.35 -14.27 -6.07
N TRP A 225 0.00 -13.39 -5.15
CA TRP A 225 0.49 -12.00 -5.13
C TRP A 225 2.01 -11.89 -4.94
N HIS A 226 2.64 -12.92 -4.41
CA HIS A 226 4.07 -13.00 -4.15
C HIS A 226 4.82 -13.88 -5.16
N GLY A 227 4.19 -14.26 -6.28
CA GLY A 227 4.83 -15.07 -7.32
C GLY A 227 5.06 -16.52 -6.90
N PHE A 228 4.10 -17.06 -6.14
CA PHE A 228 4.10 -18.42 -5.55
C PHE A 228 5.24 -18.70 -4.58
N ASN A 229 5.89 -17.66 -4.07
CA ASN A 229 6.95 -17.76 -3.09
C ASN A 229 6.62 -16.94 -1.85
N PRO A 230 6.82 -17.47 -0.63
CA PRO A 230 6.55 -16.72 0.59
C PRO A 230 7.51 -15.52 0.69
N PRO A 231 7.03 -14.33 1.11
CA PRO A 231 7.90 -13.19 1.33
C PRO A 231 8.81 -13.46 2.54
N SER A 232 10.11 -13.15 2.41
CA SER A 232 11.08 -13.32 3.51
C SER A 232 10.86 -12.36 4.68
N SER A 233 10.07 -11.30 4.48
CA SER A 233 9.68 -10.29 5.46
C SER A 233 8.58 -9.41 4.86
N PHE A 234 7.93 -8.59 5.68
CA PHE A 234 6.93 -7.61 5.28
C PHE A 234 5.79 -8.26 4.48
N PRO A 235 4.96 -9.09 5.14
CA PRO A 235 3.88 -9.79 4.45
C PRO A 235 2.84 -8.81 3.92
N TYR A 236 2.08 -9.25 2.91
CA TYR A 236 0.97 -8.48 2.33
C TYR A 236 1.38 -7.13 1.72
N ARG A 237 2.51 -7.08 1.00
CA ARG A 237 2.98 -5.85 0.32
C ARG A 237 2.00 -5.24 -0.68
N TYR A 238 0.92 -5.94 -1.02
CA TYR A 238 -0.17 -5.43 -1.85
C TYR A 238 -1.31 -4.79 -1.03
N SER A 239 -1.18 -4.63 0.29
CA SER A 239 -2.25 -4.08 1.14
C SER A 239 -2.63 -2.63 0.81
N PHE A 240 -1.72 -1.87 0.18
CA PHE A 240 -2.02 -0.53 -0.33
C PHE A 240 -3.14 -0.51 -1.37
N LEU A 241 -3.32 -1.60 -2.15
CA LEU A 241 -4.41 -1.72 -3.11
C LEU A 241 -5.78 -1.71 -2.42
N PHE A 242 -5.85 -2.36 -1.26
CA PHE A 242 -7.06 -2.40 -0.45
C PHE A 242 -7.36 -1.01 0.13
N SER A 243 -6.36 -0.35 0.73
CA SER A 243 -6.50 1.03 1.21
C SER A 243 -6.91 1.99 0.09
N PHE A 244 -6.32 1.86 -1.11
CA PHE A 244 -6.68 2.67 -2.27
C PHE A 244 -8.14 2.47 -2.69
N LEU A 245 -8.64 1.22 -2.71
CA LEU A 245 -10.04 0.94 -3.02
C LEU A 245 -10.99 1.54 -1.99
N LEU A 246 -10.66 1.45 -0.69
CA LEU A 246 -11.43 2.12 0.35
C LEU A 246 -11.50 3.63 0.08
N ILE A 247 -10.36 4.28 -0.14
CA ILE A 247 -10.29 5.72 -0.46
C ILE A 247 -11.13 6.05 -1.69
N LEU A 248 -11.04 5.25 -2.76
CA LEU A 248 -11.80 5.46 -4.00
C LEU A 248 -13.32 5.30 -3.78
N THR A 249 -13.74 4.30 -2.99
CA THR A 249 -15.17 4.10 -2.65
C THR A 249 -15.69 5.20 -1.74
N ALA A 250 -14.89 5.68 -0.78
CA ALA A 250 -15.22 6.78 0.10
C ALA A 250 -15.39 8.10 -0.66
N TRP A 251 -14.49 8.38 -1.62
CA TRP A 251 -14.60 9.53 -2.50
C TRP A 251 -15.93 9.56 -3.24
N TYR A 252 -16.28 8.44 -3.86
CA TYR A 252 -17.52 8.38 -4.60
C TYR A 252 -18.76 8.47 -3.71
N SER A 253 -18.68 7.87 -2.52
CA SER A 253 -19.71 8.01 -1.51
C SER A 253 -20.02 9.48 -1.29
N LEU A 254 -18.99 10.27 -0.93
CA LEU A 254 -19.11 11.68 -0.58
C LEU A 254 -19.68 12.53 -1.73
N GLU A 255 -19.27 12.24 -2.97
CA GLU A 255 -19.79 12.92 -4.17
C GLU A 255 -21.30 12.67 -4.39
N HIS A 256 -21.81 11.50 -3.97
CA HIS A 256 -23.20 11.09 -4.17
C HIS A 256 -24.05 11.17 -2.88
N LEU A 257 -23.56 11.88 -1.86
CA LEU A 257 -24.31 12.16 -0.64
C LEU A 257 -25.23 13.38 -0.79
N ASP A 258 -26.47 13.22 -0.34
CA ASP A 258 -27.46 14.29 -0.30
C ASP A 258 -28.28 14.26 1.00
N ALA A 259 -29.15 15.26 1.18
CA ALA A 259 -29.98 15.39 2.37
C ALA A 259 -30.95 14.21 2.56
N GLY A 260 -31.35 13.52 1.48
CA GLY A 260 -32.15 12.30 1.53
C GLY A 260 -31.40 11.11 2.13
N THR A 261 -30.09 11.02 1.90
CA THR A 261 -29.21 9.99 2.48
C THR A 261 -29.03 10.15 4.01
N VAL A 262 -29.37 11.32 4.57
CA VAL A 262 -29.32 11.67 6.00
C VAL A 262 -30.41 10.95 6.83
N LYS A 263 -31.20 10.03 6.27
CA LYS A 263 -32.01 9.10 7.09
C LYS A 263 -31.32 7.75 7.33
N ILE A 264 -30.25 7.45 6.58
CA ILE A 264 -29.57 6.15 6.53
C ILE A 264 -28.28 6.13 7.38
N TRP A 265 -27.66 7.29 7.60
CA TRP A 265 -26.43 7.47 8.40
C TRP A 265 -26.58 7.32 9.92
N TYR A 266 -27.74 7.62 10.53
CA TYR A 266 -27.96 7.50 11.98
C TYR A 266 -27.79 6.05 12.46
N PRO A 267 -28.45 5.06 11.83
CA PRO A 267 -28.23 3.64 12.15
C PRO A 267 -26.80 3.17 11.81
N ALA A 268 -26.18 3.68 10.74
CA ALA A 268 -24.83 3.30 10.32
C ALA A 268 -23.74 3.81 11.28
N ALA A 269 -23.87 5.06 11.74
CA ALA A 269 -23.00 5.68 12.72
C ALA A 269 -23.18 5.02 14.10
N ILE A 270 -24.42 4.75 14.50
CA ILE A 270 -24.71 4.01 15.74
C ILE A 270 -24.18 2.58 15.67
N ALA A 271 -24.39 1.86 14.56
CA ALA A 271 -23.86 0.51 14.37
C ALA A 271 -22.32 0.48 14.31
N GLY A 272 -21.69 1.46 13.66
CA GLY A 272 -20.23 1.59 13.62
C GLY A 272 -19.65 1.87 15.00
N VAL A 273 -20.24 2.79 15.74
CA VAL A 273 -19.87 3.07 17.14
C VAL A 273 -20.12 1.85 18.03
N LEU A 274 -21.24 1.14 17.86
CA LEU A 274 -21.56 -0.09 18.60
C LEU A 274 -20.64 -1.25 18.26
N ILE A 275 -20.26 -1.46 16.99
CA ILE A 275 -19.31 -2.50 16.58
C ILE A 275 -17.93 -2.20 17.15
N VAL A 276 -17.47 -0.95 17.05
CA VAL A 276 -16.22 -0.54 17.68
C VAL A 276 -16.32 -0.74 19.20
N SER A 277 -17.42 -0.33 19.84
CA SER A 277 -17.73 -0.52 21.27
C SER A 277 -17.75 -1.99 21.71
N ILE A 278 -18.29 -2.90 20.90
CA ILE A 278 -18.32 -4.34 21.16
C ILE A 278 -16.92 -4.92 21.00
N LEU A 279 -16.15 -4.48 20.00
CA LEU A 279 -14.74 -4.86 19.84
C LEU A 279 -13.87 -4.32 21.00
N VAL A 280 -14.18 -3.14 21.57
CA VAL A 280 -13.60 -2.63 22.82
C VAL A 280 -13.90 -3.55 23.99
N LEU A 281 -15.15 -4.00 24.13
CA LEU A 281 -15.56 -4.88 25.23
C LEU A 281 -14.88 -6.26 25.14
N MET A 282 -14.37 -6.64 23.96
CA MET A 282 -13.53 -7.82 23.76
C MET A 282 -12.02 -7.58 24.02
N GLN A 283 -11.67 -6.52 24.74
CA GLN A 283 -10.31 -5.99 25.05
C GLN A 283 -9.19 -7.00 25.40
N LYS A 284 -9.49 -8.24 25.77
CA LYS A 284 -8.48 -9.26 26.13
C LYS A 284 -7.68 -9.84 24.94
N VAL A 285 -7.94 -9.41 23.70
CA VAL A 285 -7.53 -10.19 22.51
C VAL A 285 -6.38 -9.59 21.68
N SER A 286 -6.12 -8.27 21.72
CA SER A 286 -5.15 -7.65 20.80
C SER A 286 -4.02 -6.87 21.49
N PRO A 287 -2.74 -7.21 21.25
CA PRO A 287 -1.61 -6.41 21.72
C PRO A 287 -1.64 -4.99 21.14
N GLY A 288 -1.53 -3.97 22.00
CA GLY A 288 -1.40 -2.56 21.59
C GLY A 288 -2.68 -1.72 21.58
N MET A 289 -3.87 -2.31 21.77
CA MET A 289 -5.11 -1.53 21.91
C MET A 289 -5.49 -1.32 23.37
N THR A 290 -5.69 -0.06 23.76
CA THR A 290 -6.14 0.35 25.10
C THR A 290 -7.55 0.92 25.02
N THR A 291 -8.26 0.97 26.15
CA THR A 291 -9.59 1.62 26.25
C THR A 291 -9.59 3.03 25.69
N GLY A 292 -8.54 3.82 25.99
CA GLY A 292 -8.39 5.18 25.46
C GLY A 292 -8.29 5.23 23.94
N ARG A 293 -7.60 4.28 23.29
CA ARG A 293 -7.51 4.24 21.82
C ARG A 293 -8.85 3.94 21.19
N TYR A 294 -9.65 3.06 21.79
CA TYR A 294 -10.98 2.82 21.25
C TYR A 294 -11.93 4.00 21.44
N LEU A 295 -11.89 4.68 22.59
CA LEU A 295 -12.66 5.91 22.81
C LEU A 295 -12.26 7.01 21.81
N LEU A 296 -10.97 7.15 21.52
CA LEU A 296 -10.47 8.04 20.47
C LEU A 296 -11.09 7.68 19.11
N ASN A 297 -11.04 6.41 18.71
CA ASN A 297 -11.60 5.97 17.43
C ASN A 297 -13.12 6.25 17.35
N ALA A 298 -13.87 5.95 18.41
CA ALA A 298 -15.31 6.24 18.49
C ALA A 298 -15.61 7.75 18.44
N GLY A 299 -14.78 8.56 19.12
CA GLY A 299 -14.86 10.02 19.07
C GLY A 299 -14.63 10.57 17.66
N ILE A 300 -13.66 10.03 16.93
CA ILE A 300 -13.41 10.43 15.53
C ILE A 300 -14.61 10.09 14.65
N VAL A 301 -15.20 8.89 14.77
CA VAL A 301 -16.45 8.54 14.04
C VAL A 301 -17.56 9.54 14.35
N PHE A 302 -17.77 9.86 15.63
CA PHE A 302 -18.82 10.78 16.07
C PHE A 302 -18.62 12.19 15.49
N VAL A 303 -17.41 12.74 15.58
CA VAL A 303 -17.09 14.08 15.04
C VAL A 303 -17.18 14.09 13.51
N SER A 304 -16.69 13.04 12.83
CA SER A 304 -16.85 12.88 11.38
C SER A 304 -18.31 12.88 10.96
N ALA A 305 -19.19 12.21 11.72
CA ALA A 305 -20.62 12.21 11.43
C ALA A 305 -21.22 13.62 11.55
N ILE A 306 -20.89 14.37 12.61
CA ILE A 306 -21.35 15.76 12.81
C ILE A 306 -20.91 16.65 11.65
N PHE A 307 -19.62 16.64 11.30
CA PHE A 307 -19.13 17.48 10.20
C PHE A 307 -19.70 17.08 8.85
N LEU A 308 -19.88 15.78 8.61
CA LEU A 308 -20.47 15.29 7.36
C LEU A 308 -21.93 15.73 7.23
N THR A 309 -22.72 15.64 8.29
CA THR A 309 -24.12 16.08 8.26
C THR A 309 -24.23 17.59 8.14
N ALA A 310 -23.42 18.34 8.88
CA ALA A 310 -23.36 19.80 8.73
C ALA A 310 -22.96 20.19 7.29
N TYR A 311 -22.02 19.46 6.67
CA TYR A 311 -21.68 19.64 5.25
C TYR A 311 -22.87 19.34 4.33
N ILE A 312 -23.61 18.25 4.55
CA ILE A 312 -24.74 17.88 3.68
C ILE A 312 -25.84 18.95 3.73
N TYR A 313 -26.17 19.49 4.91
CA TYR A 313 -27.21 20.51 5.08
C TYR A 313 -26.75 21.90 4.65
N CYS A 314 -25.57 22.33 5.09
CA CYS A 314 -25.13 23.70 4.87
C CYS A 314 -24.35 23.89 3.56
N ARG A 315 -23.77 22.82 3.00
CA ARG A 315 -22.89 22.81 1.82
C ARG A 315 -21.73 23.82 1.88
N LYS A 316 -21.33 24.23 3.09
CA LYS A 316 -20.22 25.16 3.33
C LYS A 316 -18.87 24.42 3.27
N GLN A 317 -17.89 25.00 2.57
CA GLN A 317 -16.55 24.42 2.42
C GLN A 317 -15.79 24.24 3.74
N ILE A 318 -16.11 25.04 4.77
CA ILE A 318 -15.49 24.93 6.10
C ILE A 318 -15.59 23.52 6.68
N PHE A 319 -16.70 22.81 6.47
CA PHE A 319 -16.85 21.45 6.97
C PHE A 319 -15.95 20.44 6.23
N ILE A 320 -15.66 20.66 4.94
CA ILE A 320 -14.67 19.87 4.20
C ILE A 320 -13.27 20.11 4.78
N VAL A 321 -12.92 21.37 5.07
CA VAL A 321 -11.64 21.70 5.69
C VAL A 321 -11.50 21.06 7.07
N LEU A 322 -12.54 21.15 7.91
CA LEU A 322 -12.57 20.52 9.23
C LEU A 322 -12.45 18.99 9.15
N MET A 323 -13.15 18.35 8.20
CA MET A 323 -13.00 16.91 7.94
C MET A 323 -11.59 16.56 7.45
N SER A 324 -10.98 17.38 6.60
CA SER A 324 -9.60 17.18 6.12
C SER A 324 -8.59 17.28 7.27
N LEU A 325 -8.76 18.27 8.16
CA LEU A 325 -7.93 18.43 9.35
C LEU A 325 -8.09 17.25 10.32
N LEU A 326 -9.32 16.81 10.58
CA LEU A 326 -9.60 15.64 11.41
C LEU A 326 -8.94 14.38 10.84
N CYS A 327 -9.06 14.18 9.52
CA CYS A 327 -8.45 13.06 8.82
C CYS A 327 -6.91 13.10 8.90
N MET A 328 -6.32 14.28 8.71
CA MET A 328 -4.88 14.49 8.84
C MET A 328 -4.41 14.16 10.26
N LEU A 329 -5.12 14.62 11.29
CA LEU A 329 -4.78 14.35 12.70
C LEU A 329 -4.89 12.85 13.03
N ASP A 330 -5.95 12.18 12.56
CA ASP A 330 -6.15 10.73 12.71
C ASP A 330 -4.98 9.95 12.08
N LEU A 331 -4.68 10.23 10.81
CA LEU A 331 -3.61 9.55 10.08
C LEU A 331 -2.22 9.86 10.64
N THR A 332 -1.97 11.10 11.04
CA THR A 332 -0.70 11.51 11.67
C THR A 332 -0.54 10.83 13.03
N GLY A 333 -1.60 10.79 13.85
CA GLY A 333 -1.59 10.08 15.12
C GLY A 333 -1.30 8.59 14.96
N ASN A 334 -1.83 7.97 13.89
CA ASN A 334 -1.48 6.60 13.53
C ASN A 334 0.00 6.51 13.08
N GLY A 335 0.46 7.39 12.19
CA GLY A 335 1.84 7.42 11.69
C GLY A 335 2.91 7.61 12.76
N ILE A 336 2.67 8.47 13.76
CA ILE A 336 3.56 8.64 14.92
C ILE A 336 3.76 7.31 15.65
N GLN A 337 2.73 6.47 15.74
CA GLN A 337 2.88 5.17 16.38
C GLN A 337 3.75 4.21 15.56
N TYR A 338 3.59 4.20 14.23
CA TYR A 338 4.49 3.45 13.35
C TYR A 338 5.94 3.90 13.58
N LEU A 339 6.19 5.21 13.57
CA LEU A 339 7.53 5.78 13.81
C LEU A 339 8.07 5.43 15.21
N SER A 340 7.24 5.45 16.24
CA SER A 340 7.65 5.14 17.61
C SER A 340 8.11 3.68 17.81
N CYS A 341 7.67 2.76 16.94
CA CYS A 341 8.08 1.37 16.98
C CYS A 341 9.41 1.11 16.26
N TYR A 342 9.91 2.08 15.48
CA TYR A 342 11.24 1.99 14.87
C TYR A 342 12.27 2.65 15.79
N THR A 343 13.14 1.83 16.39
CA THR A 343 14.28 2.32 17.16
C THR A 343 15.38 2.76 16.19
N TYR A 344 15.70 4.05 16.19
CA TYR A 344 16.90 4.55 15.53
C TYR A 344 18.12 4.23 16.41
N LYS A 345 19.20 3.72 15.81
CA LYS A 345 20.49 3.62 16.51
C LYS A 345 21.10 5.01 16.67
N ASP A 346 21.84 5.21 17.76
CA ASP A 346 22.52 6.48 18.04
C ASP A 346 23.50 6.87 16.94
N ASN A 347 23.59 8.17 16.67
CA ASN A 347 24.50 8.72 15.67
C ASN A 347 25.98 8.49 16.05
N SER A 348 26.28 8.38 17.35
CA SER A 348 27.62 8.10 17.86
C SER A 348 28.19 6.81 17.26
N ASP A 349 27.39 5.74 17.17
CA ASP A 349 27.82 4.46 16.60
C ASP A 349 28.22 4.61 15.12
N PHE A 350 27.52 5.48 14.37
CA PHE A 350 27.85 5.79 12.98
C PHE A 350 29.11 6.65 12.87
N GLN A 351 29.25 7.65 13.73
CA GLN A 351 30.45 8.49 13.78
C GLN A 351 31.70 7.69 14.13
N THR A 352 31.63 6.76 15.09
CA THR A 352 32.75 5.85 15.40
C THR A 352 33.12 5.00 14.18
N PHE A 353 32.14 4.41 13.49
CA PHE A 353 32.41 3.65 12.27
C PHE A 353 33.08 4.49 11.17
N VAL A 354 32.61 5.71 10.93
CA VAL A 354 33.21 6.61 9.92
C VAL A 354 34.63 6.98 10.33
N ASN A 355 34.87 7.32 11.58
CA ASN A 355 36.20 7.68 12.07
C ASN A 355 37.17 6.49 11.94
N ASP A 356 36.79 5.31 12.43
CA ASP A 356 37.60 4.08 12.37
C ASP A 356 37.95 3.66 10.94
N THR A 357 37.06 3.93 9.97
CA THR A 357 37.29 3.56 8.57
C THR A 357 37.97 4.65 7.75
N SER A 358 37.85 5.92 8.14
CA SER A 358 38.35 7.07 7.38
C SER A 358 39.87 7.09 7.25
N GLU A 359 40.60 6.73 8.30
CA GLU A 359 42.06 6.68 8.31
C GLU A 359 42.60 5.57 7.40
N VAL A 360 41.97 4.40 7.44
CA VAL A 360 42.36 3.29 6.56
C VAL A 360 42.04 3.62 5.10
N LEU A 361 40.87 4.22 4.83
CA LEU A 361 40.50 4.63 3.48
C LEU A 361 41.41 5.72 2.91
N SER A 362 41.86 6.69 3.73
CA SER A 362 42.78 7.73 3.28
C SER A 362 44.16 7.17 2.97
N TRP A 363 44.66 6.22 3.78
CA TRP A 363 45.90 5.52 3.53
C TRP A 363 45.87 4.75 2.20
N ILE A 364 44.79 3.99 1.94
CA ILE A 364 44.64 3.22 0.70
C ILE A 364 44.65 4.15 -0.52
N ARG A 365 43.83 5.21 -0.50
CA ARG A 365 43.74 6.17 -1.62
C ARG A 365 45.03 6.91 -1.94
N THR A 366 45.91 7.03 -0.95
CA THR A 366 47.20 7.71 -1.12
C THR A 366 48.26 6.76 -1.69
N ASN A 367 48.21 5.49 -1.30
CA ASN A 367 49.26 4.52 -1.60
C ASN A 367 48.95 3.56 -2.75
N ASP A 368 47.67 3.42 -3.12
CA ASP A 368 47.24 2.64 -4.27
C ASP A 368 46.43 3.54 -5.21
N THR A 369 46.93 3.71 -6.43
CA THR A 369 46.26 4.49 -7.49
C THR A 369 45.69 3.60 -8.61
N ASP A 370 45.86 2.27 -8.49
CA ASP A 370 45.30 1.31 -9.43
C ASP A 370 43.78 1.17 -9.24
N PHE A 371 43.14 0.47 -10.17
CA PHE A 371 41.74 0.07 -10.00
C PHE A 371 41.64 -1.05 -8.95
N TYR A 372 41.02 -0.74 -7.80
CA TYR A 372 40.81 -1.69 -6.71
C TYR A 372 39.37 -1.65 -6.17
N ARG A 373 38.98 -2.76 -5.53
CA ARG A 373 37.71 -2.93 -4.81
C ARG A 373 38.02 -3.18 -3.33
N ILE A 374 37.35 -2.47 -2.44
CA ILE A 374 37.57 -2.60 -0.98
C ILE A 374 36.39 -3.36 -0.39
N GLU A 375 36.63 -4.46 0.32
CA GLU A 375 35.61 -5.16 1.13
C GLU A 375 35.93 -5.11 2.62
N LYS A 376 34.89 -5.00 3.45
CA LYS A 376 34.98 -5.11 4.91
C LYS A 376 34.57 -6.50 5.37
N ASP A 377 35.29 -7.06 6.34
CA ASP A 377 34.94 -8.35 6.94
C ASP A 377 34.04 -8.24 8.19
N PHE A 378 33.76 -7.02 8.63
CA PHE A 378 32.89 -6.73 9.77
C PHE A 378 31.57 -6.08 9.33
N ARG A 379 30.49 -6.43 10.03
CA ARG A 379 29.15 -5.86 9.81
C ARG A 379 28.77 -4.96 10.99
N GLN A 380 28.36 -3.73 10.69
CA GLN A 380 27.75 -2.81 11.65
C GLN A 380 26.22 -3.06 11.78
N ARG A 381 25.57 -3.46 10.67
CA ARG A 381 24.15 -3.83 10.59
C ARG A 381 23.94 -4.99 9.61
N ALA A 382 22.77 -5.62 9.68
CA ALA A 382 22.34 -6.67 8.76
C ALA A 382 22.12 -6.17 7.31
N ASN A 383 22.10 -4.85 7.10
CA ASN A 383 21.83 -4.19 5.82
C ASN A 383 22.69 -2.92 5.67
N ASP A 384 23.96 -3.01 6.05
CA ASP A 384 24.88 -1.89 5.88
C ASP A 384 24.93 -1.45 4.41
N PRO A 385 24.77 -0.16 4.10
CA PRO A 385 25.02 0.31 2.77
C PRO A 385 26.48 0.01 2.40
N CYS A 386 26.74 -0.27 1.12
CA CYS A 386 28.01 0.13 0.53
C CYS A 386 28.05 1.65 0.72
N CYS A 387 28.69 2.15 1.77
CA CYS A 387 28.95 3.58 1.89
C CYS A 387 29.57 4.00 0.55
N SER A 388 28.99 5.00 -0.10
CA SER A 388 29.30 5.52 -1.43
C SER A 388 30.73 6.06 -1.61
N THR A 389 31.61 5.75 -0.67
CA THR A 389 33.05 6.01 -0.66
C THR A 389 33.89 4.74 -0.77
N MET A 390 33.27 3.55 -0.76
CA MET A 390 33.87 2.25 -1.07
C MET A 390 33.39 1.81 -2.46
N PRO A 391 34.29 1.68 -3.46
CA PRO A 391 33.91 1.11 -4.75
C PRO A 391 33.50 -0.35 -4.53
N ASP A 392 32.20 -0.64 -4.73
CA ASP A 392 31.44 -1.91 -4.72
C ASP A 392 31.91 -3.03 -3.76
N CYS A 393 31.02 -3.83 -3.15
CA CYS A 393 31.39 -5.07 -2.40
C CYS A 393 30.52 -6.25 -2.81
N HIS A 394 31.12 -7.43 -3.03
CA HIS A 394 30.40 -8.69 -3.27
C HIS A 394 30.69 -9.62 -2.10
N ILE A 395 29.62 -10.08 -1.45
CA ILE A 395 29.68 -10.92 -0.25
C ILE A 395 30.38 -12.26 -0.57
N SER A 396 31.55 -12.49 0.02
CA SER A 396 32.12 -13.84 0.15
C SER A 396 32.43 -14.14 1.62
N VAL A 397 31.91 -15.29 2.11
CA VAL A 397 31.95 -15.68 3.53
C VAL A 397 33.22 -16.47 3.80
N LEU A 398 34.12 -15.96 4.65
CA LEU A 398 35.17 -16.73 5.29
C LEU A 398 35.31 -16.34 6.78
N PRO A 399 35.48 -17.31 7.71
CA PRO A 399 35.57 -17.02 9.13
C PRO A 399 37.04 -16.76 9.53
N LYS A 400 37.37 -15.53 9.92
CA LYS A 400 38.62 -15.23 10.66
C LYS A 400 38.38 -14.17 11.75
N PRO A 401 39.19 -14.16 12.84
CA PRO A 401 38.87 -13.46 14.08
C PRO A 401 39.46 -12.05 14.21
N HIS A 402 39.87 -11.42 13.11
CA HIS A 402 40.46 -10.07 13.13
C HIS A 402 39.77 -9.20 12.10
N ARG A 403 39.32 -7.99 12.49
CA ARG A 403 38.72 -7.00 11.58
C ARG A 403 39.77 -6.57 10.54
N CYS A 404 39.60 -6.96 9.29
CA CYS A 404 40.48 -6.69 8.17
C CYS A 404 39.69 -6.23 6.93
N LEU A 405 40.22 -5.24 6.22
CA LEU A 405 39.78 -4.96 4.85
C LEU A 405 40.43 -6.00 3.92
N ILE A 406 39.62 -6.65 3.07
CA ILE A 406 40.09 -7.64 2.11
C ILE A 406 40.24 -6.95 0.75
N PHE A 407 41.41 -7.11 0.13
CA PHE A 407 41.73 -6.57 -1.19
C PHE A 407 41.52 -7.63 -2.27
N TRP A 408 40.80 -7.27 -3.33
CA TRP A 408 40.73 -8.04 -4.57
C TRP A 408 41.27 -7.18 -5.71
N LYS A 409 42.38 -7.60 -6.34
CA LYS A 409 42.74 -7.15 -7.69
C LYS A 409 42.09 -8.12 -8.69
N PRO A 410 41.38 -7.62 -9.72
CA PRO A 410 40.74 -8.47 -10.73
C PRO A 410 41.72 -9.33 -11.51
#